data_AF-A0A9W8K8W7-F1
#
_entry.id   AF-A0A9W8K8W7-F1
#
_cell.length_a   1.000
_cell.length_b   1.000
_cell.length_c   1.000
_cell.angle_alpha   90.00
_cell.angle_beta   90.00
_cell.angle_gamma   90.00
#
_symmetry.space_group_name_H-M   'P 1'
#
loop_
_entity.id
_entity.type
_entity.pdbx_description
1 polymer ?
#
loop_
_entity_poly.entity_id
_entity_poly.type
_entity_poly.pdbx_seq_one_letter_code
_entity_poly.pdbx_strand_id
1 'polypeptide(L)'
;MNPASATTSPMSPLPEELISEIMMLLDSYSMLQMALSCRSFHETFQTKPIRYIYELGLNGMQDAGSGKAPDELLVLLRDRQRGWLELDWKSDHAVKAPGAQLSLKLVTGMLSYSDGADIVVISLPSARKAGHTIHRISLDFEIRDFAIDPSQDLVVVLEAIELPNRDRRLSLHCRTISTNLAHPNATQGMPSFTVLNHPELGNELWNARLQIMDDVFAIYSGDEDRSRLLLWNWNMGLLLFDSLDEVLPARVNDFNFLRRDAFILTSSISGGRIHVYRFSPSAPTTPIHIASLALPLPSPSYTVTSLWTPPAQLQQHPIPEALFMHSAESRMHAISVIYRGSVDWSLNSKLHFLFVRNLTFLRYVDGPKIATEPQVVSWEQWGGEREPIYTDGSRIMVNGRSRKPYSALYA
;
A
#
# COMPACT_ATOMS: atom_id res chain seq x y z
N MET A 1 61.81 -13.10 36.03
CA MET A 1 60.32 -13.11 36.07
C MET A 1 59.84 -12.24 34.93
N ASN A 2 59.46 -12.85 33.80
CA ASN A 2 58.85 -12.16 32.66
C ASN A 2 57.33 -12.20 32.85
N PRO A 3 56.59 -11.10 32.63
CA PRO A 3 55.14 -11.13 32.65
C PRO A 3 54.64 -11.85 31.40
N ALA A 4 53.79 -12.84 31.61
CA ALA A 4 53.13 -13.61 30.57
C ALA A 4 52.32 -12.68 29.66
N SER A 5 52.63 -12.71 28.37
CA SER A 5 51.83 -12.15 27.29
C SER A 5 50.46 -12.80 27.30
N ALA A 6 49.42 -12.02 27.64
CA ALA A 6 48.03 -12.42 27.46
C ALA A 6 47.77 -12.62 25.96
N THR A 7 47.71 -13.88 25.53
CA THR A 7 47.25 -14.27 24.20
C THR A 7 45.77 -13.91 24.09
N THR A 8 45.48 -12.80 23.42
CA THR A 8 44.14 -12.47 22.93
C THR A 8 43.75 -13.53 21.90
N SER A 9 42.92 -14.49 22.28
CA SER A 9 42.34 -15.42 21.30
C SER A 9 41.58 -14.61 20.24
N PRO A 10 41.82 -14.83 18.95
CA PRO A 10 41.09 -14.13 17.90
C PRO A 10 39.62 -14.56 17.96
N MET A 11 38.75 -13.64 18.41
CA MET A 11 37.30 -13.79 18.40
C MET A 11 36.77 -13.64 16.95
N SER A 12 37.06 -14.62 16.11
CA SER A 12 36.24 -15.09 14.97
C SER A 12 37.16 -15.87 14.01
N PRO A 13 36.89 -17.15 13.70
CA PRO A 13 37.62 -17.90 12.68
C PRO A 13 37.25 -17.49 11.24
N LEU A 14 36.28 -16.56 11.07
CA LEU A 14 35.79 -16.15 9.77
C LEU A 14 36.55 -14.91 9.25
N PRO A 15 36.98 -14.90 7.98
CA PRO A 15 37.48 -13.71 7.30
C PRO A 15 36.48 -12.54 7.34
N GLU A 16 37.00 -11.29 7.35
CA GLU A 16 36.20 -10.06 7.41
C GLU A 16 35.21 -9.95 6.24
N GLU A 17 35.57 -10.50 5.08
CA GLU A 17 34.72 -10.54 3.90
C GLU A 17 33.46 -11.38 4.18
N LEU A 18 33.61 -12.55 4.81
CA LEU A 18 32.47 -13.40 5.15
C LEU A 18 31.59 -12.76 6.24
N ILE A 19 32.20 -12.08 7.21
CA ILE A 19 31.44 -11.34 8.23
C ILE A 19 30.60 -10.24 7.55
N SER A 20 31.21 -9.49 6.62
CA SER A 20 30.52 -8.44 5.88
C SER A 20 29.35 -9.00 5.06
N GLU A 21 29.58 -10.07 4.29
CA GLU A 21 28.52 -10.76 3.52
C GLU A 21 27.40 -11.27 4.43
N ILE A 22 27.72 -11.91 5.56
CA ILE A 22 26.72 -12.35 6.54
C ILE A 22 25.92 -11.15 7.03
N MET A 23 26.59 -10.06 7.43
CA MET A 23 25.90 -8.86 7.92
C MET A 23 24.99 -8.25 6.86
N MET A 24 25.36 -8.24 5.58
CA MET A 24 24.51 -7.72 4.50
C MET A 24 23.21 -8.53 4.29
N LEU A 25 23.16 -9.78 4.77
CA LEU A 25 21.98 -10.65 4.68
C LEU A 25 21.06 -10.56 5.89
N LEU A 26 21.45 -9.84 6.95
CA LEU A 26 20.65 -9.69 8.17
C LEU A 26 19.63 -8.56 8.06
N ASP A 27 18.57 -8.61 8.86
CA ASP A 27 17.71 -7.45 9.06
C ASP A 27 18.40 -6.39 9.94
N SER A 28 17.94 -5.13 9.89
CA SER A 28 18.57 -4.01 10.62
C SER A 28 18.69 -4.24 12.13
N TYR A 29 17.75 -4.97 12.74
CA TYR A 29 17.81 -5.27 14.17
C TYR A 29 18.87 -6.33 14.47
N SER A 30 18.90 -7.42 13.69
CA SER A 30 19.91 -8.48 13.80
C SER A 30 21.33 -7.96 13.54
N MET A 31 21.51 -7.06 12.55
CA MET A 31 22.79 -6.36 12.33
C MET A 31 23.25 -5.61 13.58
N LEU A 32 22.35 -4.85 14.22
CA LEU A 32 22.67 -4.09 15.42
C LEU A 32 23.02 -5.00 16.59
N GLN A 33 22.28 -6.09 16.81
CA GLN A 33 22.58 -7.08 17.85
C GLN A 33 23.96 -7.71 17.63
N MET A 34 24.29 -8.07 16.39
CA MET A 34 25.60 -8.60 16.04
C MET A 34 26.71 -7.57 16.33
N ALA A 35 26.53 -6.31 15.94
CA ALA A 35 27.46 -5.23 16.21
C ALA A 35 27.66 -4.93 17.71
N LEU A 36 26.69 -5.28 18.57
CA LEU A 36 26.79 -5.12 20.03
C LEU A 36 27.50 -6.29 20.71
N SER A 37 27.66 -7.43 20.04
CA SER A 37 28.21 -8.64 20.66
C SER A 37 29.73 -8.66 20.76
N CYS A 38 30.47 -8.05 19.81
CA CYS A 38 31.94 -7.97 19.87
C CYS A 38 32.50 -6.76 19.10
N ARG A 39 33.76 -6.39 19.38
CA ARG A 39 34.44 -5.24 18.75
C ARG A 39 34.65 -5.42 17.24
N SER A 40 35.01 -6.62 16.78
CA SER A 40 35.24 -6.89 15.35
C SER A 40 33.97 -6.70 14.52
N PHE A 41 32.83 -7.21 15.00
CA PHE A 41 31.53 -6.97 14.36
C PHE A 41 31.11 -5.50 14.45
N HIS A 42 31.43 -4.82 15.55
CA HIS A 42 31.22 -3.39 15.66
C HIS A 42 32.00 -2.62 14.60
N GLU A 43 33.29 -2.91 14.40
CA GLU A 43 34.13 -2.29 13.39
C GLU A 43 33.62 -2.56 11.96
N THR A 44 33.23 -3.81 11.69
CA THR A 44 32.60 -4.19 10.40
C THR A 44 31.29 -3.41 10.17
N PHE A 45 30.47 -3.26 11.20
CA PHE A 45 29.24 -2.48 11.16
C PHE A 45 29.47 -0.99 10.87
N GLN A 46 30.64 -0.43 11.21
CA GLN A 46 30.98 0.96 10.87
C GLN A 46 31.38 1.15 9.42
N THR A 47 31.61 0.08 8.66
CA THR A 47 31.91 0.19 7.22
C THR A 47 30.73 0.79 6.46
N LYS A 48 31.03 1.58 5.43
CA LYS A 48 29.99 2.33 4.69
C LYS A 48 28.92 1.43 4.03
N PRO A 49 29.26 0.28 3.42
CA PRO A 49 28.24 -0.61 2.84
C PRO A 49 27.25 -1.15 3.88
N ILE A 50 27.76 -1.63 5.03
CA ILE A 50 26.91 -2.14 6.11
C ILE A 50 26.06 -1.03 6.72
N ARG A 51 26.65 0.16 6.96
CA ARG A 51 25.90 1.33 7.42
C ARG A 51 24.79 1.74 6.48
N TYR A 52 25.05 1.69 5.17
CA TYR A 52 24.06 2.03 4.16
C TYR A 52 22.86 1.07 4.20
N ILE A 53 23.09 -0.24 4.20
CA ILE A 53 22.00 -1.24 4.28
C ILE A 53 21.24 -1.13 5.60
N TYR A 54 21.94 -0.94 6.71
CA TYR A 54 21.33 -0.72 8.01
C TYR A 54 20.40 0.51 8.00
N GLU A 55 20.89 1.65 7.47
CA GLU A 55 20.09 2.88 7.40
C GLU A 55 18.91 2.77 6.43
N LEU A 56 19.06 2.05 5.31
CA LEU A 56 17.92 1.73 4.43
C LEU A 56 16.81 1.01 5.21
N GLY A 57 17.16 -0.07 5.91
CA GLY A 57 16.18 -0.87 6.65
C GLY A 57 15.56 -0.11 7.83
N LEU A 58 16.31 0.75 8.53
CA LEU A 58 15.74 1.67 9.53
C LEU A 58 14.66 2.59 8.97
N ASN A 59 14.78 2.98 7.71
CA ASN A 59 13.83 3.86 7.02
C ASN A 59 12.76 3.07 6.26
N GLY A 60 12.75 1.74 6.39
CA GLY A 60 11.85 0.88 5.65
C GLY A 60 12.04 0.98 4.13
N MET A 61 13.27 1.23 3.69
CA MET A 61 13.65 1.36 2.29
C MET A 61 14.52 0.19 1.85
N GLN A 62 14.65 0.04 0.54
CA GLN A 62 15.53 -0.89 -0.15
C GLN A 62 16.30 -0.11 -1.23
N ASP A 63 17.47 -0.62 -1.62
CA ASP A 63 18.21 -0.08 -2.74
C ASP A 63 17.43 -0.32 -4.04
N ALA A 64 17.33 0.71 -4.88
CA ALA A 64 16.63 0.62 -6.16
C ALA A 64 17.53 0.19 -7.34
N GLY A 65 18.80 -0.13 -7.09
CA GLY A 65 19.75 -0.60 -8.09
C GLY A 65 20.41 0.52 -8.91
N SER A 66 20.64 1.70 -8.31
CA SER A 66 21.10 2.88 -9.05
C SER A 66 22.53 2.79 -9.61
N GLY A 67 23.32 1.79 -9.19
CA GLY A 67 24.73 1.63 -9.56
C GLY A 67 25.70 2.63 -8.90
N LYS A 68 25.20 3.52 -8.03
CA LYS A 68 26.03 4.46 -7.26
C LYS A 68 26.78 3.75 -6.14
N ALA A 69 27.91 4.32 -5.72
CA ALA A 69 28.67 3.80 -4.60
C ALA A 69 27.88 3.94 -3.29
N PRO A 70 27.97 2.98 -2.35
CA PRO A 70 27.22 3.00 -1.10
C PRO A 70 27.45 4.26 -0.26
N ASP A 71 28.61 4.89 -0.38
CA ASP A 71 28.94 6.10 0.37
C ASP A 71 28.25 7.35 -0.16
N GLU A 72 28.15 7.49 -1.48
CA GLU A 72 27.32 8.51 -2.12
C GLU A 72 25.85 8.32 -1.73
N LEU A 73 25.36 7.07 -1.79
CA LEU A 73 23.97 6.74 -1.46
C LEU A 73 23.64 7.01 0.02
N LEU A 74 24.56 6.72 0.94
CA LEU A 74 24.39 7.02 2.35
C LEU A 74 24.24 8.52 2.61
N VAL A 75 25.03 9.37 1.93
CA VAL A 75 24.89 10.83 2.04
C VAL A 75 23.52 11.28 1.55
N LEU A 76 23.07 10.77 0.40
CA LEU A 76 21.77 11.11 -0.18
C LEU A 76 20.59 10.62 0.67
N LEU A 77 20.72 9.45 1.30
CA LEU A 77 19.72 8.90 2.21
C LEU A 77 19.57 9.77 3.46
N ARG A 78 20.69 10.18 4.07
CA ARG A 78 20.69 11.06 5.25
C ARG A 78 20.17 12.46 4.94
N ASP A 79 20.51 13.01 3.78
CA ASP A 79 19.95 14.30 3.34
C ASP A 79 18.43 14.22 3.18
N ARG A 80 17.93 13.13 2.55
CA ARG A 80 16.48 12.86 2.45
C ARG A 80 15.82 12.76 3.83
N GLN A 81 16.42 12.01 4.77
CA GLN A 81 15.89 11.85 6.13
C GLN A 81 15.77 13.18 6.85
N ARG A 82 16.85 13.99 6.82
CA ARG A 82 16.87 15.32 7.40
C ARG A 82 15.78 16.20 6.79
N GLY A 83 15.66 16.21 5.46
CA GLY A 83 14.64 16.97 4.75
C GLY A 83 13.22 16.63 5.22
N TRP A 84 12.90 15.34 5.43
CA TRP A 84 11.61 14.91 5.96
C TRP A 84 11.40 15.26 7.44
N LEU A 85 12.44 15.13 8.27
CA LEU A 85 12.35 15.42 9.71
C LEU A 85 12.20 16.91 9.99
N GLU A 86 12.90 17.74 9.22
CA GLU A 86 12.94 19.20 9.39
C GLU A 86 11.90 19.92 8.51
N LEU A 87 11.26 19.20 7.58
CA LEU A 87 10.42 19.76 6.51
C LEU A 87 11.20 20.80 5.67
N ASP A 88 12.50 20.55 5.46
CA ASP A 88 13.40 21.37 4.63
C ASP A 88 13.19 21.02 3.15
N TRP A 89 12.06 21.50 2.60
CA TRP A 89 11.72 21.32 1.19
C TRP A 89 12.70 22.08 0.31
N LYS A 90 13.24 21.42 -0.73
CA LYS A 90 14.19 22.06 -1.66
C LYS A 90 13.52 22.99 -2.66
N SER A 91 12.23 22.79 -2.92
CA SER A 91 11.46 23.56 -3.90
C SER A 91 9.96 23.31 -3.73
N ASP A 92 9.16 24.36 -3.92
CA ASP A 92 7.71 24.27 -3.93
C ASP A 92 7.18 24.48 -5.35
N HIS A 93 6.22 23.64 -5.75
CA HIS A 93 5.61 23.70 -7.07
C HIS A 93 4.09 23.58 -6.97
N ALA A 94 3.37 24.55 -7.53
CA ALA A 94 1.93 24.50 -7.65
C ALA A 94 1.54 23.84 -8.98
N VAL A 95 0.84 22.72 -8.91
CA VAL A 95 0.25 22.06 -10.08
C VAL A 95 -1.22 22.46 -10.16
N LYS A 96 -1.62 23.03 -11.31
CA LYS A 96 -3.03 23.37 -11.55
C LYS A 96 -3.82 22.09 -11.82
N ALA A 97 -4.65 21.71 -10.86
CA ALA A 97 -5.71 20.73 -11.06
C ALA A 97 -6.91 21.42 -11.74
N PRO A 98 -7.44 20.91 -12.87
CA PRO A 98 -8.73 21.34 -13.38
C PRO A 98 -9.83 20.91 -12.40
N GLY A 99 -10.94 21.67 -12.37
CA GLY A 99 -11.98 21.69 -11.34
C GLY A 99 -12.48 20.35 -10.78
N ALA A 100 -13.72 19.96 -11.07
CA ALA A 100 -14.31 18.75 -10.48
C ALA A 100 -13.60 17.49 -11.02
N GLN A 101 -12.70 16.92 -10.22
CA GLN A 101 -11.97 15.69 -10.56
C GLN A 101 -12.77 14.48 -10.10
N LEU A 102 -12.94 13.49 -10.99
CA LEU A 102 -13.63 12.24 -10.66
C LEU A 102 -12.72 11.26 -9.91
N SER A 103 -11.41 11.29 -10.20
CA SER A 103 -10.42 10.45 -9.54
C SER A 103 -9.02 11.09 -9.61
N LEU A 104 -8.24 10.92 -8.55
CA LEU A 104 -6.86 11.42 -8.42
C LEU A 104 -5.96 10.30 -7.87
N LYS A 105 -4.77 10.12 -8.46
CA LYS A 105 -3.77 9.13 -8.04
C LYS A 105 -2.36 9.75 -8.04
N LEU A 106 -1.54 9.44 -7.03
CA LEU A 106 -0.18 9.95 -6.83
C LEU A 106 0.84 8.79 -6.74
N VAL A 107 1.17 8.17 -7.86
CA VAL A 107 2.01 6.96 -7.86
C VAL A 107 3.43 7.32 -8.30
N THR A 108 4.43 6.99 -7.48
CA THR A 108 5.85 7.02 -7.86
C THR A 108 6.33 8.36 -8.45
N GLY A 109 5.94 9.47 -7.83
CA GLY A 109 6.29 10.81 -8.31
C GLY A 109 5.52 11.24 -9.56
N MET A 110 4.45 10.54 -9.94
CA MET A 110 3.48 11.00 -10.93
C MET A 110 2.16 11.34 -10.25
N LEU A 111 1.64 12.53 -10.54
CA LEU A 111 0.27 12.91 -10.22
C LEU A 111 -0.59 12.64 -11.46
N SER A 112 -1.70 11.94 -11.27
CA SER A 112 -2.67 11.68 -12.33
C SER A 112 -4.08 11.95 -11.86
N TYR A 113 -4.94 12.40 -12.76
CA TYR A 113 -6.36 12.60 -12.48
C TYR A 113 -7.18 12.42 -13.74
N SER A 114 -8.49 12.19 -13.56
CA SER A 114 -9.47 12.12 -14.65
C SER A 114 -10.47 13.26 -14.59
N ASP A 115 -10.78 13.84 -15.74
CA ASP A 115 -11.90 14.77 -15.94
C ASP A 115 -13.17 14.09 -16.50
N GLY A 116 -13.16 12.75 -16.57
CA GLY A 116 -14.25 11.91 -17.09
C GLY A 116 -14.03 11.45 -18.52
N ALA A 117 -13.37 12.25 -19.35
CA ALA A 117 -13.07 11.89 -20.74
C ALA A 117 -11.58 11.57 -20.93
N ASP A 118 -10.71 12.30 -20.24
CA ASP A 118 -9.26 12.19 -20.36
C ASP A 118 -8.63 11.86 -19.02
N ILE A 119 -7.53 11.09 -19.07
CA ILE A 119 -6.60 10.96 -17.95
C ILE A 119 -5.42 11.86 -18.20
N VAL A 120 -5.15 12.75 -17.25
CA VAL A 120 -3.96 13.60 -17.26
C VAL A 120 -2.92 13.03 -16.32
N VAL A 121 -1.70 12.82 -16.79
CA VAL A 121 -0.56 12.32 -16.00
C VAL A 121 0.58 13.35 -16.02
N ILE A 122 1.06 13.72 -14.84
CA ILE A 122 2.04 14.78 -14.61
C ILE A 122 3.22 14.19 -13.85
N SER A 123 4.43 14.25 -14.42
CA SER A 123 5.66 13.90 -13.70
C SER A 123 6.02 15.04 -12.75
N LEU A 124 6.07 14.73 -11.45
CA LEU A 124 6.38 15.72 -10.42
C LEU A 124 7.87 16.04 -10.39
N PRO A 125 8.22 17.29 -10.05
CA PRO A 125 9.61 17.70 -9.87
C PRO A 125 10.25 16.95 -8.68
N SER A 126 11.55 16.77 -8.77
CA SER A 126 12.40 16.32 -7.66
C SER A 126 13.63 17.23 -7.55
N ALA A 127 14.36 17.13 -6.45
CA ALA A 127 15.61 17.88 -6.26
C ALA A 127 16.66 17.64 -7.38
N ARG A 128 16.49 16.58 -8.19
CA ARG A 128 17.42 16.18 -9.26
C ARG A 128 16.85 16.33 -10.66
N LYS A 129 15.55 16.57 -10.81
CA LYS A 129 14.88 16.60 -12.11
C LYS A 129 13.76 17.61 -12.08
N ALA A 130 13.77 18.53 -13.06
CA ALA A 130 12.62 19.38 -13.30
C ALA A 130 11.40 18.49 -13.62
N GLY A 131 10.24 18.84 -13.08
CA GLY A 131 8.99 18.21 -13.48
C GLY A 131 8.80 18.42 -14.98
N HIS A 132 8.27 17.41 -15.67
CA HIS A 132 8.06 17.47 -17.11
C HIS A 132 6.71 16.85 -17.52
N THR A 133 6.44 17.01 -18.81
CA THR A 133 5.14 17.17 -19.46
C THR A 133 4.03 16.16 -19.11
N ILE A 134 2.85 16.74 -19.18
CA ILE A 134 1.48 16.24 -19.11
C ILE A 134 1.24 15.23 -20.25
N HIS A 135 1.14 13.93 -19.96
CA HIS A 135 0.51 12.99 -20.90
C HIS A 135 -1.01 13.15 -20.75
N ARG A 136 -1.69 13.54 -21.82
CA ARG A 136 -3.15 13.47 -21.89
C ARG A 136 -3.52 12.18 -22.63
N ILE A 137 -4.12 11.27 -21.90
CA ILE A 137 -4.59 9.98 -22.38
C ILE A 137 -6.05 10.18 -22.74
N SER A 138 -6.29 10.45 -24.02
CA SER A 138 -7.64 10.59 -24.57
C SER A 138 -8.23 9.23 -24.88
N LEU A 139 -9.46 9.04 -24.40
CA LEU A 139 -10.25 7.83 -24.54
C LEU A 139 -11.53 8.16 -25.30
N ASP A 140 -12.03 7.20 -26.04
CA ASP A 140 -13.28 7.27 -26.80
C ASP A 140 -14.50 6.84 -25.97
N PHE A 141 -14.31 6.71 -24.66
CA PHE A 141 -15.32 6.29 -23.69
C PHE A 141 -15.15 7.05 -22.36
N GLU A 142 -16.21 7.08 -21.56
CA GLU A 142 -16.19 7.72 -20.26
C GLU A 142 -15.43 6.88 -19.22
N ILE A 143 -14.72 7.55 -18.32
CA ILE A 143 -13.88 6.92 -17.30
C ILE A 143 -14.67 6.83 -15.98
N ARG A 144 -14.87 5.60 -15.47
CA ARG A 144 -15.43 5.40 -14.12
C ARG A 144 -14.38 5.55 -13.03
N ASP A 145 -13.26 4.84 -13.18
CA ASP A 145 -12.08 4.92 -12.32
C ASP A 145 -10.87 4.45 -13.14
N PHE A 146 -9.67 4.75 -12.64
CA PHE A 146 -8.44 4.26 -13.23
C PHE A 146 -7.37 4.00 -12.17
N ALA A 147 -6.36 3.23 -12.56
CA ALA A 147 -5.17 2.98 -11.76
C ALA A 147 -3.95 3.05 -12.67
N ILE A 148 -2.82 3.49 -12.12
CA ILE A 148 -1.56 3.60 -12.86
C ILE A 148 -0.46 2.82 -12.13
N ASP A 149 0.42 2.20 -12.90
CA ASP A 149 1.72 1.71 -12.45
C ASP A 149 2.80 2.24 -13.41
N PRO A 150 3.41 3.40 -13.09
CA PRO A 150 4.48 3.98 -13.89
C PRO A 150 5.70 3.07 -14.08
N SER A 151 5.94 2.14 -13.16
CA SER A 151 7.09 1.25 -13.25
C SER A 151 6.96 0.21 -14.37
N GLN A 152 5.73 -0.02 -14.84
CA GLN A 152 5.39 -0.89 -15.96
C GLN A 152 4.91 -0.11 -17.19
N ASP A 153 4.96 1.23 -17.17
CA ASP A 153 4.32 2.09 -18.18
C ASP A 153 2.82 1.78 -18.34
N LEU A 154 2.11 1.40 -17.27
CA LEU A 154 0.74 0.87 -17.33
C LEU A 154 -0.30 1.85 -16.78
N VAL A 155 -1.39 2.02 -17.53
CA VAL A 155 -2.67 2.55 -17.02
C VAL A 155 -3.77 1.51 -17.26
N VAL A 156 -4.56 1.23 -16.23
CA VAL A 156 -5.77 0.41 -16.33
C VAL A 156 -6.97 1.33 -16.13
N VAL A 157 -7.91 1.31 -17.07
CA VAL A 157 -9.09 2.18 -17.07
C VAL A 157 -10.35 1.33 -17.01
N LEU A 158 -11.24 1.67 -16.09
CA LEU A 158 -12.59 1.10 -16.01
C LEU A 158 -13.55 2.01 -16.78
N GLU A 159 -14.18 1.46 -17.80
CA GLU A 159 -15.17 2.17 -18.62
C GLU A 159 -16.44 2.49 -17.81
N ALA A 160 -16.99 3.69 -17.99
CA ALA A 160 -18.32 4.07 -17.55
C ALA A 160 -19.29 3.95 -18.74
N ILE A 161 -20.08 2.88 -18.78
CA ILE A 161 -21.23 2.80 -19.69
C ILE A 161 -22.49 2.94 -18.85
N GLU A 162 -23.19 4.07 -18.82
CA GLU A 162 -24.47 4.13 -18.10
C GLU A 162 -25.60 3.56 -18.97
N LEU A 163 -26.08 2.36 -18.61
CA LEU A 163 -27.27 1.75 -19.23
C LEU A 163 -28.32 1.51 -18.15
N PRO A 164 -29.34 2.38 -18.01
CA PRO A 164 -30.35 2.18 -16.98
C PRO A 164 -31.13 0.88 -17.19
N ASN A 165 -31.39 0.17 -16.08
CA ASN A 165 -32.32 -0.96 -15.96
C ASN A 165 -31.98 -2.24 -16.76
N ARG A 166 -30.70 -2.48 -17.07
CA ARG A 166 -30.24 -3.74 -17.70
C ARG A 166 -28.92 -4.20 -17.11
N ASP A 167 -28.66 -5.49 -17.23
CA ASP A 167 -27.32 -6.02 -16.98
C ASP A 167 -26.32 -5.25 -17.86
N ARG A 168 -25.24 -4.80 -17.23
CA ARG A 168 -24.24 -3.98 -17.88
C ARG A 168 -22.94 -4.73 -17.98
N ARG A 169 -22.43 -4.89 -19.20
CA ARG A 169 -21.05 -5.32 -19.42
C ARG A 169 -20.13 -4.11 -19.28
N LEU A 170 -19.14 -4.23 -18.41
CA LEU A 170 -18.08 -3.25 -18.24
C LEU A 170 -16.78 -3.76 -18.82
N SER A 171 -16.04 -2.86 -19.46
CA SER A 171 -14.75 -3.15 -20.07
C SER A 171 -13.62 -2.54 -19.26
N LEU A 172 -12.50 -3.25 -19.24
CA LEU A 172 -11.24 -2.75 -18.70
C LEU A 172 -10.25 -2.55 -19.84
N HIS A 173 -9.53 -1.44 -19.79
CA HIS A 173 -8.56 -1.09 -20.82
C HIS A 173 -7.17 -0.97 -20.20
N CYS A 174 -6.26 -1.87 -20.59
CA CYS A 174 -4.84 -1.77 -20.25
C CYS A 174 -4.12 -1.01 -21.37
N ARG A 175 -3.64 0.20 -21.08
CA ARG A 175 -2.92 1.04 -22.04
C ARG A 175 -1.54 1.41 -21.51
N THR A 176 -0.65 1.81 -22.41
CA THR A 176 0.64 2.39 -22.02
C THR A 176 0.45 3.85 -21.57
N ILE A 177 1.10 4.30 -20.50
CA ILE A 177 1.06 5.72 -20.09
C ILE A 177 1.74 6.58 -21.17
N SER A 178 2.90 6.14 -21.67
CA SER A 178 3.75 6.89 -22.56
C SER A 178 3.14 7.14 -23.94
N THR A 179 2.49 6.12 -24.53
CA THR A 179 1.99 6.17 -25.93
C THR A 179 0.47 6.08 -26.07
N ASN A 180 -0.27 5.84 -24.99
CA ASN A 180 -1.71 5.57 -25.03
C ASN A 180 -2.10 4.43 -26.01
N LEU A 181 -1.21 3.47 -26.26
CA LEU A 181 -1.51 2.27 -27.05
C LEU A 181 -1.93 1.12 -26.13
N ALA A 182 -2.50 0.06 -26.70
CA ALA A 182 -2.75 -1.17 -25.95
C ALA A 182 -1.44 -1.66 -25.31
N HIS A 183 -1.50 -2.02 -24.03
CA HIS A 183 -0.30 -2.43 -23.31
C HIS A 183 0.24 -3.76 -23.88
N PRO A 184 1.53 -3.87 -24.24
CA PRO A 184 2.07 -5.03 -24.96
C PRO A 184 2.01 -6.34 -24.17
N ASN A 185 2.06 -6.27 -22.83
CA ASN A 185 1.96 -7.45 -21.98
C ASN A 185 0.52 -7.87 -21.70
N ALA A 186 -0.48 -7.04 -22.01
CA ALA A 186 -1.87 -7.42 -21.81
C ALA A 186 -2.27 -8.46 -22.86
N THR A 187 -2.87 -9.58 -22.43
CA THR A 187 -3.39 -10.59 -23.36
C THR A 187 -4.39 -9.95 -24.34
N GLN A 188 -4.39 -10.42 -25.60
CA GLN A 188 -5.34 -9.95 -26.60
C GLN A 188 -6.78 -10.31 -26.19
N GLY A 189 -7.62 -9.28 -26.06
CA GLY A 189 -8.98 -9.40 -25.55
C GLY A 189 -9.10 -8.69 -24.21
N MET A 190 -9.76 -7.54 -24.20
CA MET A 190 -9.93 -6.75 -22.99
C MET A 190 -10.83 -7.49 -21.99
N PRO A 191 -10.40 -7.64 -20.72
CA PRO A 191 -11.24 -8.17 -19.67
C PRO A 191 -12.55 -7.40 -19.60
N SER A 192 -13.64 -8.14 -19.46
CA SER A 192 -14.96 -7.55 -19.27
C SER A 192 -15.76 -8.40 -18.30
N PHE A 193 -16.60 -7.76 -17.51
CA PHE A 193 -17.46 -8.43 -16.54
C PHE A 193 -18.85 -7.82 -16.56
N THR A 194 -19.84 -8.58 -16.13
CA THR A 194 -21.24 -8.14 -16.09
C THR A 194 -21.60 -7.67 -14.69
N VAL A 195 -22.09 -6.45 -14.58
CA VAL A 195 -22.79 -5.92 -13.41
C VAL A 195 -24.27 -6.24 -13.57
N LEU A 196 -24.79 -7.06 -12.67
CA LEU A 196 -26.19 -7.47 -12.68
C LEU A 196 -27.10 -6.32 -12.25
N ASN A 197 -28.26 -6.20 -12.90
CA ASN A 197 -29.26 -5.20 -12.53
C ASN A 197 -30.00 -5.61 -11.25
N HIS A 198 -29.90 -4.79 -10.20
CA HIS A 198 -30.63 -5.00 -8.96
C HIS A 198 -32.00 -4.29 -8.99
N PRO A 199 -33.07 -4.92 -8.45
CA PRO A 199 -34.40 -4.31 -8.43
C PRO A 199 -34.48 -2.91 -7.81
N GLU A 200 -33.74 -2.66 -6.74
CA GLU A 200 -33.81 -1.41 -5.96
C GLU A 200 -32.73 -0.37 -6.28
N LEU A 201 -31.49 -0.78 -6.61
CA LEU A 201 -30.36 0.16 -6.82
C LEU A 201 -29.85 0.14 -8.27
N GLY A 202 -30.55 -0.55 -9.18
CA GLY A 202 -30.12 -0.68 -10.56
C GLY A 202 -28.77 -1.40 -10.71
N ASN A 203 -27.96 -0.96 -11.66
CA ASN A 203 -26.65 -1.50 -12.01
C ASN A 203 -25.49 -0.52 -11.72
N GLU A 204 -25.72 0.42 -10.80
CA GLU A 204 -24.74 1.42 -10.41
C GLU A 204 -23.56 0.77 -9.68
N LEU A 205 -22.35 1.24 -10.00
CA LEU A 205 -21.12 0.79 -9.34
C LEU A 205 -20.77 1.75 -8.19
N TRP A 206 -21.35 1.51 -7.02
CA TRP A 206 -21.05 2.26 -5.81
C TRP A 206 -19.62 2.01 -5.36
N ASN A 207 -18.89 3.10 -5.06
CA ASN A 207 -17.52 3.08 -4.57
C ASN A 207 -16.58 2.15 -5.36
N ALA A 208 -16.73 2.09 -6.69
CA ALA A 208 -15.82 1.31 -7.51
C ALA A 208 -14.39 1.85 -7.41
N ARG A 209 -13.46 0.95 -7.12
CA ARG A 209 -12.04 1.24 -6.96
C ARG A 209 -11.20 0.21 -7.68
N LEU A 210 -10.24 0.72 -8.43
CA LEU A 210 -9.25 -0.07 -9.13
C LEU A 210 -7.89 0.01 -8.43
N GLN A 211 -7.24 -1.14 -8.24
CA GLN A 211 -5.88 -1.22 -7.71
C GLN A 211 -5.03 -2.15 -8.58
N ILE A 212 -3.74 -1.86 -8.71
CA ILE A 212 -2.76 -2.68 -9.44
C ILE A 212 -1.70 -3.18 -8.45
N MET A 213 -1.38 -4.46 -8.55
CA MET A 213 -0.34 -5.15 -7.80
C MET A 213 0.37 -6.11 -8.77
N ASP A 214 1.48 -5.64 -9.34
CA ASP A 214 2.29 -6.40 -10.31
C ASP A 214 1.44 -6.78 -11.55
N ASP A 215 1.30 -8.06 -11.83
CA ASP A 215 0.48 -8.59 -12.93
C ASP A 215 -0.99 -8.84 -12.55
N VAL A 216 -1.41 -8.40 -11.36
CA VAL A 216 -2.79 -8.53 -10.86
C VAL A 216 -3.41 -7.15 -10.71
N PHE A 217 -4.65 -6.97 -11.19
CA PHE A 217 -5.48 -5.86 -10.75
C PHE A 217 -6.70 -6.36 -9.98
N ALA A 218 -7.24 -5.49 -9.13
CA ALA A 218 -8.48 -5.71 -8.42
C ALA A 218 -9.48 -4.62 -8.73
N ILE A 219 -10.74 -5.01 -8.92
CA ILE A 219 -11.88 -4.10 -8.84
C ILE A 219 -12.65 -4.46 -7.58
N TYR A 220 -12.75 -3.50 -6.68
CA TYR A 220 -13.70 -3.55 -5.58
C TYR A 220 -14.83 -2.58 -5.87
N SER A 221 -16.06 -3.03 -5.74
CA SER A 221 -17.24 -2.17 -5.78
C SER A 221 -18.18 -2.59 -4.67
N GLY A 222 -18.70 -1.63 -3.92
CA GLY A 222 -19.72 -1.98 -2.94
C GLY A 222 -20.31 -0.82 -2.15
N ASP A 223 -21.45 -1.14 -1.56
CA ASP A 223 -22.16 -0.38 -0.53
C ASP A 223 -22.28 -1.23 0.75
N GLU A 224 -23.12 -0.82 1.69
CA GLU A 224 -23.29 -1.51 2.98
C GLU A 224 -23.85 -2.94 2.84
N ASP A 225 -24.61 -3.21 1.77
CA ASP A 225 -25.37 -4.46 1.59
C ASP A 225 -24.87 -5.30 0.42
N ARG A 226 -24.11 -4.72 -0.50
CA ARG A 226 -23.55 -5.38 -1.68
C ARG A 226 -22.11 -5.01 -1.86
N SER A 227 -21.25 -6.02 -1.84
CA SER A 227 -19.84 -5.86 -2.17
C SER A 227 -19.45 -6.92 -3.18
N ARG A 228 -18.69 -6.52 -4.19
CA ARG A 228 -18.09 -7.41 -5.18
C ARG A 228 -16.61 -7.12 -5.29
N LEU A 229 -15.81 -8.18 -5.24
CA LEU A 229 -14.40 -8.17 -5.51
C LEU A 229 -14.11 -9.02 -6.75
N LEU A 230 -13.41 -8.41 -7.70
CA LEU A 230 -12.87 -9.07 -8.88
C LEU A 230 -11.35 -9.02 -8.81
N LEU A 231 -10.68 -10.15 -8.98
CA LEU A 231 -9.22 -10.24 -9.12
C LEU A 231 -8.89 -10.81 -10.49
N TRP A 232 -7.96 -10.17 -11.20
CA TRP A 232 -7.62 -10.56 -12.56
C TRP A 232 -6.10 -10.55 -12.75
N ASN A 233 -5.55 -11.61 -13.35
CA ASN A 233 -4.20 -11.58 -13.88
C ASN A 233 -4.23 -10.99 -15.29
N TRP A 234 -3.82 -9.74 -15.44
CA TRP A 234 -4.01 -8.97 -16.68
C TRP A 234 -3.02 -9.35 -17.77
N ASN A 235 -1.84 -9.85 -17.38
CA ASN A 235 -0.88 -10.43 -18.32
C ASN A 235 -1.44 -11.69 -18.96
N MET A 236 -2.13 -12.54 -18.19
CA MET A 236 -2.70 -13.81 -18.66
C MET A 236 -4.12 -13.69 -19.23
N GLY A 237 -4.79 -12.54 -19.04
CA GLY A 237 -6.21 -12.40 -19.37
C GLY A 237 -7.12 -13.30 -18.51
N LEU A 238 -6.67 -13.71 -17.33
CA LEU A 238 -7.33 -14.69 -16.49
C LEU A 238 -8.07 -14.05 -15.30
N LEU A 239 -9.39 -14.23 -15.23
CA LEU A 239 -10.16 -13.93 -14.01
C LEU A 239 -9.77 -14.93 -12.92
N LEU A 240 -9.14 -14.44 -11.86
CA LEU A 240 -8.65 -15.26 -10.75
C LEU A 240 -9.75 -15.51 -9.71
N PHE A 241 -10.59 -14.51 -9.47
CA PHE A 241 -11.65 -14.56 -8.48
C PHE A 241 -12.76 -13.56 -8.81
N ASP A 242 -14.01 -14.00 -8.64
CA ASP A 242 -15.20 -13.14 -8.66
C ASP A 242 -16.07 -13.50 -7.45
N SER A 243 -16.27 -12.54 -6.56
CA SER A 243 -17.06 -12.76 -5.36
C SER A 243 -18.58 -12.75 -5.59
N LEU A 244 -19.06 -12.81 -6.84
CA LEU A 244 -20.45 -13.18 -7.10
C LEU A 244 -20.71 -14.66 -6.78
N ASP A 245 -19.72 -15.51 -7.03
CA ASP A 245 -19.85 -16.96 -6.85
C ASP A 245 -19.52 -17.40 -5.40
N GLU A 246 -19.03 -16.47 -4.58
CA GLU A 246 -18.51 -16.74 -3.23
C GLU A 246 -18.87 -15.61 -2.27
N VAL A 247 -19.28 -15.95 -1.04
CA VAL A 247 -19.78 -14.97 -0.07
C VAL A 247 -18.61 -14.22 0.58
N LEU A 248 -18.47 -12.93 0.30
CA LEU A 248 -17.63 -12.02 1.07
C LEU A 248 -18.16 -11.87 2.51
N PRO A 249 -17.32 -11.45 3.48
CA PRO A 249 -17.81 -11.06 4.80
C PRO A 249 -18.93 -10.04 4.67
N ALA A 250 -19.96 -10.11 5.53
CA ALA A 250 -21.02 -9.12 5.48
C ALA A 250 -20.47 -7.72 5.81
N ARG A 251 -21.05 -6.68 5.17
CA ARG A 251 -20.69 -5.27 5.34
C ARG A 251 -19.21 -4.98 5.07
N VAL A 252 -18.66 -5.52 3.98
CA VAL A 252 -17.34 -5.08 3.51
C VAL A 252 -17.41 -3.60 3.15
N ASN A 253 -16.43 -2.84 3.61
CA ASN A 253 -16.33 -1.42 3.34
C ASN A 253 -15.24 -1.11 2.32
N ASP A 254 -14.16 -1.90 2.29
CA ASP A 254 -12.98 -1.58 1.48
C ASP A 254 -12.09 -2.80 1.20
N PHE A 255 -11.17 -2.61 0.26
CA PHE A 255 -10.18 -3.58 -0.20
C PHE A 255 -8.79 -2.94 -0.30
N ASN A 256 -7.75 -3.68 0.03
CA ASN A 256 -6.36 -3.26 -0.24
C ASN A 256 -5.45 -4.47 -0.45
N PHE A 257 -4.60 -4.44 -1.47
CA PHE A 257 -3.60 -5.48 -1.66
C PHE A 257 -2.52 -5.43 -0.57
N LEU A 258 -2.13 -6.58 -0.02
CA LEU A 258 -0.98 -6.73 0.88
C LEU A 258 0.32 -7.02 0.12
N ARG A 259 0.22 -7.92 -0.86
CA ARG A 259 1.27 -8.45 -1.74
C ARG A 259 0.57 -9.00 -3.00
N ARG A 260 1.33 -9.43 -4.00
CA ARG A 260 0.83 -10.08 -5.23
C ARG A 260 -0.15 -11.24 -4.98
N ASP A 261 -0.01 -11.98 -3.87
CA ASP A 261 -0.81 -13.16 -3.54
C ASP A 261 -1.72 -12.96 -2.31
N ALA A 262 -1.86 -11.73 -1.80
CA ALA A 262 -2.57 -11.48 -0.54
C ALA A 262 -3.24 -10.11 -0.50
N PHE A 263 -4.36 -10.01 0.19
CA PHE A 263 -5.13 -8.76 0.34
C PHE A 263 -5.85 -8.70 1.70
N ILE A 264 -6.36 -7.52 2.02
CA ILE A 264 -7.29 -7.30 3.13
C ILE A 264 -8.64 -6.81 2.65
N LEU A 265 -9.67 -7.18 3.39
CA LEU A 265 -10.99 -6.57 3.37
C LEU A 265 -11.28 -5.94 4.72
N THR A 266 -11.79 -4.72 4.74
CA THR A 266 -12.32 -4.12 5.96
C THR A 266 -13.82 -4.35 6.02
N SER A 267 -14.36 -4.63 7.21
CA SER A 267 -15.80 -4.74 7.41
C SER A 267 -16.24 -4.02 8.68
N SER A 268 -17.47 -3.53 8.70
CA SER A 268 -18.07 -2.87 9.88
C SER A 268 -18.81 -3.86 10.80
N ILE A 269 -18.80 -5.16 10.47
CA ILE A 269 -19.49 -6.19 11.25
C ILE A 269 -18.89 -6.32 12.67
N SER A 270 -19.75 -6.58 13.65
CA SER A 270 -19.34 -6.93 15.03
C SER A 270 -18.34 -5.95 15.67
N GLY A 271 -18.47 -4.65 15.41
CA GLY A 271 -17.56 -3.63 15.96
C GLY A 271 -16.32 -3.35 15.10
N GLY A 272 -16.28 -3.90 13.88
CA GLY A 272 -15.23 -3.64 12.88
C GLY A 272 -14.17 -4.73 12.85
N ARG A 273 -13.83 -5.20 11.65
CA ARG A 273 -12.83 -6.25 11.42
C ARG A 273 -11.98 -5.97 10.18
N ILE A 274 -10.75 -6.47 10.23
CA ILE A 274 -9.85 -6.56 9.07
C ILE A 274 -9.65 -8.03 8.75
N HIS A 275 -10.11 -8.45 7.58
CA HIS A 275 -10.02 -9.81 7.10
C HIS A 275 -8.81 -9.95 6.18
N VAL A 276 -7.92 -10.89 6.48
CA VAL A 276 -6.69 -11.16 5.71
C VAL A 276 -6.93 -12.38 4.83
N TYR A 277 -6.66 -12.24 3.54
CA TYR A 277 -6.84 -13.29 2.54
C TYR A 277 -5.56 -13.58 1.78
N ARG A 278 -5.46 -14.82 1.30
CA ARG A 278 -4.43 -15.27 0.36
C ARG A 278 -5.09 -15.89 -0.86
N PHE A 279 -4.52 -15.70 -2.04
CA PHE A 279 -5.02 -16.30 -3.29
C PHE A 279 -3.86 -16.70 -4.20
N SER A 280 -4.14 -17.50 -5.23
CA SER A 280 -3.14 -17.82 -6.26
C SER A 280 -3.19 -16.77 -7.38
N PRO A 281 -2.10 -16.05 -7.67
CA PRO A 281 -2.06 -15.08 -8.78
C PRO A 281 -1.97 -15.74 -10.16
N SER A 282 -1.82 -17.06 -10.22
CA SER A 282 -1.54 -17.81 -11.46
C SER A 282 -2.61 -18.83 -11.82
N ALA A 283 -3.63 -19.01 -10.99
CA ALA A 283 -4.74 -19.92 -11.25
C ALA A 283 -6.02 -19.40 -10.60
N PRO A 284 -7.21 -19.65 -11.20
CA PRO A 284 -8.47 -19.27 -10.58
C PRO A 284 -8.70 -20.15 -9.36
N THR A 285 -8.67 -19.54 -8.17
CA THR A 285 -8.85 -20.23 -6.90
C THR A 285 -9.61 -19.32 -5.96
N THR A 286 -10.58 -19.86 -5.23
CA THR A 286 -11.24 -19.14 -4.13
C THR A 286 -10.17 -18.67 -3.14
N PRO A 287 -10.08 -17.35 -2.85
CA PRO A 287 -9.18 -16.84 -1.85
C PRO A 287 -9.42 -17.49 -0.49
N ILE A 288 -8.32 -17.89 0.14
CA ILE A 288 -8.33 -18.50 1.47
C ILE A 288 -8.37 -17.37 2.50
N HIS A 289 -9.41 -17.38 3.33
CA HIS A 289 -9.52 -16.47 4.48
C HIS A 289 -8.59 -16.94 5.60
N ILE A 290 -7.52 -16.20 5.84
CA ILE A 290 -6.46 -16.56 6.78
C ILE A 290 -6.81 -16.14 8.21
N ALA A 291 -7.19 -14.88 8.37
CA ALA A 291 -7.45 -14.32 9.69
C ALA A 291 -8.50 -13.20 9.66
N SER A 292 -9.24 -13.06 10.76
CA SER A 292 -10.12 -11.94 11.06
C SER A 292 -9.58 -11.21 12.29
N LEU A 293 -9.07 -10.01 12.08
CA LEU A 293 -8.47 -9.17 13.12
C LEU A 293 -9.55 -8.21 13.65
N ALA A 294 -9.96 -8.39 14.90
CA ALA A 294 -11.01 -7.57 15.51
C ALA A 294 -10.49 -6.20 15.93
N LEU A 295 -11.24 -5.13 15.65
CA LEU A 295 -11.00 -3.81 16.24
C LEU A 295 -11.43 -3.78 17.72
N PRO A 296 -11.02 -2.76 18.51
CA PRO A 296 -11.51 -2.60 19.86
C PRO A 296 -13.03 -2.49 19.87
N LEU A 297 -13.67 -3.22 20.79
CA LEU A 297 -15.11 -3.14 20.96
C LEU A 297 -15.52 -1.71 21.34
N PRO A 298 -16.45 -1.09 20.61
CA PRO A 298 -16.96 0.22 21.00
C PRO A 298 -17.74 0.13 22.31
N SER A 299 -17.86 1.26 23.02
CA SER A 299 -18.82 1.36 24.11
C SER A 299 -20.24 1.04 23.61
N PRO A 300 -21.15 0.49 24.43
CA PRO A 300 -22.49 0.07 24.00
C PRO A 300 -23.33 1.15 23.31
N SER A 301 -23.00 2.43 23.51
CA SER A 301 -23.64 3.57 22.86
C SER A 301 -23.11 3.89 21.46
N TYR A 302 -22.11 3.17 20.96
CA TYR A 302 -21.50 3.40 19.64
C TYR A 302 -21.46 2.12 18.81
N THR A 303 -21.52 2.30 17.49
CA THR A 303 -21.30 1.23 16.52
C THR A 303 -20.31 1.69 15.46
N VAL A 304 -19.52 0.76 14.93
CA VAL A 304 -18.70 1.04 13.74
C VAL A 304 -19.64 1.03 12.54
N THR A 305 -19.68 2.17 11.84
CA THR A 305 -20.52 2.34 10.64
C THR A 305 -19.70 2.16 9.39
N SER A 306 -18.43 2.56 9.42
CA SER A 306 -17.55 2.52 8.27
C SER A 306 -16.12 2.27 8.72
N LEU A 307 -15.41 1.47 7.92
CA LEU A 307 -14.00 1.13 8.08
C LEU A 307 -13.31 1.23 6.72
N TRP A 308 -12.61 2.32 6.44
CA TRP A 308 -12.04 2.59 5.12
C TRP A 308 -10.51 2.56 5.15
N THR A 309 -9.91 2.04 4.10
CA THR A 309 -8.46 2.12 3.86
C THR A 309 -8.24 2.74 2.48
N PRO A 310 -7.72 3.97 2.40
CA PRO A 310 -7.42 4.57 1.11
C PRO A 310 -6.54 3.62 0.30
N PRO A 311 -6.82 3.42 -1.00
CA PRO A 311 -6.04 2.52 -1.83
C PRO A 311 -4.58 2.92 -1.75
N ALA A 312 -3.73 1.97 -1.34
CA ALA A 312 -2.31 2.23 -1.28
C ALA A 312 -1.82 2.40 -2.72
N GLN A 313 -1.04 3.44 -2.96
CA GLN A 313 -0.40 3.67 -4.25
C GLN A 313 0.91 2.90 -4.24
N LEU A 314 0.97 1.85 -5.06
CA LEU A 314 2.00 0.84 -4.94
C LEU A 314 3.03 0.98 -6.04
N GLN A 315 4.24 1.32 -5.63
CA GLN A 315 5.41 1.13 -6.46
C GLN A 315 5.88 -0.32 -6.29
N GLN A 316 5.73 -1.13 -7.34
CA GLN A 316 6.17 -2.53 -7.31
C GLN A 316 7.63 -2.67 -7.73
N HIS A 317 8.03 -1.93 -8.77
CA HIS A 317 9.38 -1.97 -9.30
C HIS A 317 10.10 -0.63 -9.12
N PRO A 318 11.44 -0.65 -9.02
CA PRO A 318 12.23 0.55 -9.19
C PRO A 318 11.85 1.25 -10.49
N ILE A 319 11.51 2.53 -10.44
CA ILE A 319 11.48 3.34 -11.66
C ILE A 319 12.91 3.66 -12.08
N PRO A 320 13.15 3.89 -13.39
CA PRO A 320 14.42 4.42 -13.86
C PRO A 320 14.82 5.64 -13.02
N GLU A 321 16.09 5.70 -12.60
CA GLU A 321 16.68 6.77 -11.76
C GLU A 321 16.31 6.75 -10.26
N ALA A 322 15.46 5.82 -9.79
CA ALA A 322 15.24 5.65 -8.36
C ALA A 322 16.56 5.30 -7.65
N LEU A 323 16.81 5.93 -6.51
CA LEU A 323 17.91 5.52 -5.61
C LEU A 323 17.44 4.54 -4.55
N PHE A 324 16.23 4.79 -4.06
CA PHE A 324 15.63 4.08 -2.95
C PHE A 324 14.19 3.78 -3.31
N MET A 325 13.71 2.62 -2.90
CA MET A 325 12.29 2.26 -2.94
C MET A 325 11.84 1.85 -1.54
N HIS A 326 10.55 1.96 -1.26
CA HIS A 326 10.03 1.47 0.02
C HIS A 326 9.93 -0.05 -0.01
N SER A 327 10.32 -0.70 1.08
CA SER A 327 10.03 -2.13 1.27
C SER A 327 8.51 -2.31 1.36
N ALA A 328 7.99 -3.31 0.66
CA ALA A 328 6.58 -3.69 0.73
C ALA A 328 6.12 -3.95 2.18
N GLU A 329 7.01 -4.48 3.03
CA GLU A 329 6.74 -4.77 4.44
C GLU A 329 6.63 -3.50 5.31
N SER A 330 7.33 -2.44 4.93
CA SER A 330 7.37 -1.17 5.65
C SER A 330 6.25 -0.22 5.26
N ARG A 331 5.44 -0.59 4.26
CA ARG A 331 4.25 0.17 3.88
C ARG A 331 3.30 0.29 5.07
N MET A 332 2.73 1.49 5.25
CA MET A 332 1.74 1.76 6.28
C MET A 332 0.34 1.78 5.66
N HIS A 333 -0.59 1.10 6.31
CA HIS A 333 -2.01 1.21 6.04
C HIS A 333 -2.60 2.23 7.00
N ALA A 334 -3.16 3.31 6.45
CA ALA A 334 -4.00 4.23 7.21
C ALA A 334 -5.44 3.74 7.09
N ILE A 335 -6.07 3.43 8.21
CA ILE A 335 -7.43 2.89 8.28
C ILE A 335 -8.28 3.88 9.06
N SER A 336 -9.30 4.44 8.40
CA SER A 336 -10.27 5.34 9.00
C SER A 336 -11.43 4.54 9.57
N VAL A 337 -11.73 4.74 10.85
CA VAL A 337 -12.83 4.09 11.57
C VAL A 337 -13.85 5.14 11.97
N ILE A 338 -15.10 5.00 11.54
CA ILE A 338 -16.19 5.90 11.91
C ILE A 338 -17.10 5.20 12.92
N TYR A 339 -17.09 5.71 14.15
CA TYR A 339 -18.01 5.31 15.20
C TYR A 339 -19.18 6.27 15.23
N ARG A 340 -20.42 5.76 15.27
CA ARG A 340 -21.63 6.59 15.37
C ARG A 340 -22.41 6.23 16.63
N GLY A 341 -22.82 7.27 17.37
CA GLY A 341 -23.64 7.13 18.57
C GLY A 341 -25.07 6.64 18.27
N SER A 342 -25.65 5.85 19.17
CA SER A 342 -26.96 5.23 18.99
C SER A 342 -28.16 6.18 19.14
N VAL A 343 -27.99 7.31 19.83
CA VAL A 343 -29.10 8.21 20.21
C VAL A 343 -29.26 9.39 19.24
N ASP A 344 -28.19 9.83 18.56
CA ASP A 344 -28.24 10.89 17.56
C ASP A 344 -27.23 10.61 16.44
N TRP A 345 -27.76 10.22 15.28
CA TRP A 345 -26.97 9.75 14.13
C TRP A 345 -26.18 10.87 13.44
N SER A 346 -26.59 12.13 13.63
CA SER A 346 -26.04 13.27 12.91
C SER A 346 -24.98 14.04 13.70
N LEU A 347 -25.10 14.08 15.03
CA LEU A 347 -24.25 14.92 15.89
C LEU A 347 -23.15 14.16 16.66
N ASN A 348 -23.17 12.82 16.66
CA ASN A 348 -22.24 12.03 17.48
C ASN A 348 -21.45 10.98 16.68
N SER A 349 -20.84 11.41 15.57
CA SER A 349 -19.85 10.61 14.84
C SER A 349 -18.43 10.93 15.29
N LYS A 350 -17.61 9.92 15.53
CA LYS A 350 -16.18 10.05 15.83
C LYS A 350 -15.36 9.34 14.77
N LEU A 351 -14.42 10.07 14.17
CA LEU A 351 -13.46 9.54 13.22
C LEU A 351 -12.14 9.25 13.94
N HIS A 352 -11.69 8.01 13.84
CA HIS A 352 -10.38 7.58 14.33
C HIS A 352 -9.52 7.10 13.16
N PHE A 353 -8.21 7.26 13.30
CA PHE A 353 -7.25 6.69 12.37
C PHE A 353 -6.42 5.63 13.07
N LEU A 354 -6.29 4.50 12.40
CA LEU A 354 -5.43 3.39 12.78
C LEU A 354 -4.32 3.26 11.74
N PHE A 355 -3.06 3.28 12.19
CA PHE A 355 -1.90 3.09 11.33
C PHE A 355 -1.28 1.72 11.58
N VAL A 356 -1.30 0.84 10.58
CA VAL A 356 -0.80 -0.53 10.69
C VAL A 356 0.30 -0.79 9.66
N ARG A 357 1.42 -1.37 10.08
CA ARG A 357 2.46 -1.82 9.14
C ARG A 357 1.95 -2.99 8.31
N ASN A 358 2.30 -3.02 7.03
CA ASN A 358 1.97 -4.13 6.15
C ASN A 358 2.51 -5.46 6.67
N LEU A 359 3.72 -5.43 7.26
CA LEU A 359 4.34 -6.57 7.93
C LEU A 359 3.42 -7.21 8.99
N THR A 360 2.59 -6.45 9.70
CA THR A 360 1.64 -7.00 10.67
C THR A 360 0.67 -7.98 10.01
N PHE A 361 0.14 -7.64 8.83
CA PHE A 361 -0.75 -8.53 8.09
C PHE A 361 0.00 -9.68 7.44
N LEU A 362 1.20 -9.43 6.90
CA LEU A 362 2.02 -10.46 6.25
C LEU A 362 2.44 -11.58 7.22
N ARG A 363 2.61 -11.30 8.51
CA ARG A 363 2.84 -12.34 9.55
C ARG A 363 1.75 -13.40 9.59
N TYR A 364 0.50 -13.04 9.31
CA TYR A 364 -0.59 -14.00 9.22
C TYR A 364 -0.54 -14.78 7.90
N VAL A 365 -0.23 -14.10 6.79
CA VAL A 365 -0.11 -14.71 5.46
C VAL A 365 1.01 -15.75 5.41
N ASP A 366 2.14 -15.45 6.02
CA ASP A 366 3.35 -16.28 6.01
C ASP A 366 3.44 -17.21 7.24
N GLY A 367 2.44 -17.19 8.13
CA GLY A 367 2.36 -18.03 9.32
C GLY A 367 2.24 -19.54 9.00
N PRO A 368 2.47 -20.42 10.01
CA PRO A 368 2.40 -21.87 9.83
C PRO A 368 1.05 -22.32 9.29
N LYS A 369 1.10 -23.38 8.45
CA LYS A 369 0.03 -23.90 7.56
C LYS A 369 -1.41 -23.53 7.96
N ILE A 370 -2.12 -22.97 6.98
CA ILE A 370 -3.55 -22.68 6.91
C ILE A 370 -4.34 -23.76 7.66
N ALA A 371 -4.86 -23.40 8.84
CA ALA A 371 -5.90 -24.18 9.50
C ALA A 371 -7.12 -24.23 8.57
N THR A 372 -7.95 -25.27 8.69
CA THR A 372 -9.19 -25.39 7.89
C THR A 372 -10.16 -24.24 8.14
N GLU A 373 -10.01 -23.50 9.25
CA GLU A 373 -10.84 -22.37 9.62
C GLU A 373 -10.01 -21.08 9.77
N PRO A 374 -10.58 -19.90 9.43
CA PRO A 374 -9.90 -18.62 9.60
C PRO A 374 -9.64 -18.32 11.08
N GLN A 375 -8.44 -17.84 11.39
CA GLN A 375 -8.09 -17.44 12.76
C GLN A 375 -8.83 -16.16 13.15
N VAL A 376 -9.62 -16.17 14.23
CA VAL A 376 -10.19 -14.94 14.81
C VAL A 376 -9.24 -14.42 15.89
N VAL A 377 -8.71 -13.21 15.70
CA VAL A 377 -7.68 -12.63 16.56
C VAL A 377 -8.25 -11.39 17.26
N SER A 378 -8.18 -11.36 18.59
CA SER A 378 -8.69 -10.22 19.36
C SER A 378 -7.75 -9.01 19.26
N TRP A 379 -8.29 -7.81 19.48
CA TRP A 379 -7.51 -6.58 19.46
C TRP A 379 -6.29 -6.64 20.40
N GLU A 380 -6.44 -7.22 21.59
CA GLU A 380 -5.37 -7.36 22.58
C GLU A 380 -4.19 -8.19 22.05
N GLN A 381 -4.48 -9.15 21.17
CA GLN A 381 -3.48 -10.04 20.58
C GLN A 381 -2.73 -9.38 19.41
N TRP A 382 -3.44 -8.72 18.48
CA TRP A 382 -2.79 -8.17 17.27
C TRP A 382 -2.51 -6.66 17.32
N GLY A 383 -3.35 -5.90 18.02
CA GLY A 383 -3.21 -4.47 18.21
C GLY A 383 -2.19 -4.09 19.30
N GLY A 384 -1.81 -5.02 20.18
CA GLY A 384 -0.91 -4.78 21.31
C GLY A 384 0.58 -4.89 21.01
N GLU A 385 1.00 -5.43 19.86
CA GLU A 385 2.40 -5.84 19.65
C GLU A 385 3.42 -4.71 19.40
N ARG A 386 3.00 -3.45 19.29
CA ARG A 386 3.80 -2.21 19.37
C ARG A 386 2.86 -1.06 18.97
N GLU A 387 2.49 -0.24 19.94
CA GLU A 387 1.55 0.90 19.89
C GLU A 387 1.05 1.32 18.48
N PRO A 388 -0.14 0.89 18.05
CA PRO A 388 -0.86 1.56 16.97
C PRO A 388 -1.03 3.03 17.37
N ILE A 389 -0.56 3.93 16.50
CA ILE A 389 -0.69 5.37 16.74
C ILE A 389 -2.17 5.72 16.59
N TYR A 390 -2.85 5.91 17.71
CA TYR A 390 -4.21 6.46 17.72
C TYR A 390 -4.13 7.97 17.63
N THR A 391 -4.78 8.52 16.62
CA THR A 391 -5.01 9.95 16.50
C THR A 391 -6.52 10.16 16.48
N ASP A 392 -7.04 10.82 17.53
CA ASP A 392 -8.34 11.48 17.44
C ASP A 392 -8.26 12.48 16.29
N GLY A 393 -9.32 12.64 15.49
CA GLY A 393 -9.34 13.47 14.27
C GLY A 393 -8.95 14.95 14.48
N SER A 394 -8.68 15.35 15.72
CA SER A 394 -8.16 16.65 16.14
C SER A 394 -6.63 16.72 16.37
N ARG A 395 -5.90 15.59 16.44
CA ARG A 395 -4.47 15.54 16.83
C ARG A 395 -3.71 14.38 16.19
N ILE A 396 -2.83 14.68 15.23
CA ILE A 396 -1.82 13.73 14.78
C ILE A 396 -0.69 13.69 15.81
N MET A 397 -0.48 12.55 16.46
CA MET A 397 0.72 12.30 17.28
C MET A 397 1.76 11.58 16.43
N VAL A 398 2.76 12.31 15.95
CA VAL A 398 4.02 11.73 15.47
C VAL A 398 5.10 12.15 16.47
N ASN A 399 5.78 11.17 17.09
CA ASN A 399 6.95 11.36 17.95
C ASN A 399 6.79 12.38 19.11
N GLY A 400 5.80 12.19 19.98
CA GLY A 400 5.78 12.80 21.33
C GLY A 400 5.80 14.34 21.38
N ARG A 401 5.61 15.05 20.27
CA ARG A 401 5.47 16.51 20.24
C ARG A 401 4.16 16.88 19.56
N SER A 402 3.20 17.27 20.40
CA SER A 402 1.99 17.96 19.98
C SER A 402 2.37 19.22 19.18
N ARG A 403 2.04 19.25 17.89
CA ARG A 403 1.93 20.49 17.12
C ARG A 403 0.47 20.63 16.66
N LYS A 404 -0.09 21.83 16.86
CA LYS A 404 -1.43 22.17 16.40
C LYS A 404 -1.53 21.95 14.88
N PRO A 405 -2.65 21.40 14.37
CA PRO A 405 -2.86 21.33 12.93
C PRO A 405 -2.97 22.75 12.35
N TYR A 406 -2.30 22.95 11.21
CA TYR A 406 -2.58 24.09 10.34
C TYR A 406 -4.01 23.96 9.84
N SER A 407 -4.86 24.89 10.26
CA SER A 407 -6.20 25.08 9.71
C SER A 407 -6.08 25.80 8.37
N ALA A 408 -5.95 25.06 7.28
CA ALA A 408 -6.20 25.57 5.94
C ALA A 408 -6.48 24.41 4.99
N LEU A 409 -7.70 24.42 4.43
CA LEU A 409 -8.20 23.74 3.21
C LEU A 409 -9.54 23.04 3.46
N TYR A 410 -10.56 23.84 3.75
CA TYR A 410 -11.90 23.71 3.19
C TYR A 410 -12.38 25.15 2.93
N ALA A 411 -12.27 25.57 1.67
CA ALA A 411 -12.94 26.73 1.10
C ALA A 411 -13.38 26.34 -0.31
#